data_AF-A0A1G5SC94-F1
#
_entry.id   AF-A0A1G5SC94-F1
#
_cell.length_a   1.000
_cell.length_b   1.000
_cell.length_c   1.000
_cell.angle_alpha   90.00
_cell.angle_beta   90.00
_cell.angle_gamma   90.00
#
_symmetry.space_group_name_H-M   'P 1'
#
loop_
_entity.id
_entity.type
_entity.pdbx_description
1 polymer ?
#
loop_
_entity_poly.entity_id
_entity_poly.type
_entity_poly.pdbx_seq_one_letter_code
_entity_poly.pdbx_strand_id
1 'polypeptide(L)'
;MLIIVTYDVSTETRAGRRRLRRVAKVCESMGQRVQKSVFECRVDLMQLEQLERRLLAEIDEEEDNLRLYRLTEPVDLHVREYGKFKAINFEEPLII
;
A
#
# COMPACT_ATOMS: atom_id res chain seq x y z
N MET A 1 3.61 -7.75 11.10
CA MET A 1 2.16 -7.48 11.01
C MET A 1 1.82 -7.04 9.59
N LEU A 2 0.58 -7.22 9.13
CA LEU A 2 0.15 -6.77 7.81
C LEU A 2 -0.64 -5.46 7.90
N ILE A 3 -0.21 -4.46 7.14
CA ILE A 3 -0.84 -3.15 7.05
C ILE A 3 -1.35 -2.92 5.63
N ILE A 4 -2.66 -2.68 5.51
CA ILE A 4 -3.27 -2.26 4.26
C ILE A 4 -3.25 -0.74 4.20
N VAL A 5 -2.52 -0.21 3.24
CA VAL A 5 -2.47 1.23 2.95
C VAL A 5 -3.43 1.50 1.79
N THR A 6 -4.52 2.21 2.06
CA THR A 6 -5.44 2.70 1.03
C THR A 6 -5.23 4.19 0.84
N TYR A 7 -4.99 4.61 -0.40
CA TYR A 7 -4.74 5.99 -0.74
C TYR A 7 -5.76 6.47 -1.77
N ASP A 8 -6.62 7.39 -1.36
CA ASP A 8 -7.50 8.13 -2.25
C ASP A 8 -6.81 9.41 -2.69
N VAL A 9 -6.64 9.54 -4.00
CA VAL A 9 -5.91 10.64 -4.63
C VAL A 9 -6.46 10.85 -6.03
N SER A 10 -6.73 12.11 -6.37
CA SER A 10 -7.10 12.45 -7.75
C SER A 10 -5.95 12.11 -8.70
N THR A 11 -6.22 11.33 -9.74
CA THR A 11 -5.23 10.99 -10.78
C THR A 11 -5.47 11.71 -12.11
N GLU A 12 -6.38 12.69 -12.12
CA GLU A 12 -6.70 13.49 -13.30
C GLU A 12 -5.61 14.53 -13.58
N THR A 13 -5.05 15.10 -12.52
CA THR A 13 -3.97 16.09 -12.62
C THR A 13 -2.59 15.44 -12.64
N ARG A 14 -1.61 16.16 -13.20
CA ARG A 14 -0.20 15.74 -13.16
C ARG A 14 0.34 15.68 -11.72
N ALA A 15 -0.14 16.55 -10.85
CA ALA A 15 0.27 16.63 -9.45
C ALA A 15 -0.17 15.38 -8.67
N GLY A 16 -1.44 14.99 -8.73
CA GLY A 16 -1.93 13.81 -8.03
C GLY A 16 -1.35 12.50 -8.59
N ARG A 17 -1.14 12.39 -9.90
CA ARG A 17 -0.34 11.28 -10.49
C ARG A 17 1.10 11.24 -9.98
N ARG A 18 1.69 12.40 -9.63
CA ARG A 18 3.03 12.46 -9.04
C ARG A 18 2.99 11.95 -7.59
N ARG A 19 2.04 12.40 -6.77
CA ARG A 19 1.88 11.93 -5.38
C ARG A 19 1.66 10.42 -5.31
N LEU A 20 0.75 9.87 -6.12
CA LEU A 20 0.52 8.42 -6.19
C LEU A 20 1.79 7.62 -6.51
N ARG A 21 2.64 8.10 -7.42
CA ARG A 21 3.92 7.43 -7.72
C ARG A 21 4.90 7.45 -6.56
N ARG A 22 4.90 8.53 -5.78
CA ARG A 22 5.80 8.65 -4.62
C ARG A 22 5.33 7.80 -3.45
N VAL A 23 4.02 7.84 -3.15
CA VAL A 23 3.37 6.94 -2.19
C VAL A 23 3.61 5.47 -2.56
N ALA A 24 3.40 5.11 -3.84
CA ALA A 24 3.67 3.75 -4.31
C ALA A 24 5.13 3.34 -4.06
N LYS A 25 6.10 4.20 -4.40
CA LYS A 25 7.52 3.93 -4.17
C LYS A 25 7.85 3.74 -2.68
N VAL A 26 7.18 4.46 -1.79
CA VAL A 26 7.33 4.28 -0.33
C VAL A 26 6.79 2.91 0.09
N CYS A 27 5.56 2.57 -0.29
CA CYS A 27 4.94 1.29 0.08
C CYS A 27 5.66 0.07 -0.52
N GLU A 28 6.06 0.14 -1.80
CA GLU A 28 6.74 -0.96 -2.52
C GLU A 28 8.12 -1.28 -1.93
N SER A 29 8.70 -0.41 -1.09
CA SER A 29 9.94 -0.73 -0.36
C SER A 29 9.74 -1.70 0.81
N MET A 30 8.50 -1.92 1.25
CA MET A 30 8.14 -2.72 2.44
C MET A 30 6.90 -3.60 2.20
N GLY A 31 6.52 -3.79 0.94
CA GLY A 31 5.22 -4.34 0.59
C GLY A 31 4.98 -4.49 -0.90
N GLN A 32 3.73 -4.77 -1.24
CA GLN A 32 3.28 -4.95 -2.61
C GLN A 32 2.11 -4.04 -2.95
N ARG A 33 2.02 -3.63 -4.21
CA ARG A 33 0.89 -2.89 -4.75
C ARG A 33 -0.14 -3.87 -5.29
N VAL A 34 -1.29 -4.00 -4.61
CA VAL A 34 -2.35 -4.95 -4.97
C VAL A 34 -3.43 -4.34 -5.86
N GLN A 35 -3.65 -3.03 -5.77
CA GLN A 35 -4.55 -2.29 -6.66
C GLN A 35 -3.93 -0.96 -7.11
N LYS A 36 -4.68 -0.15 -7.87
CA LYS A 36 -4.20 1.16 -8.36
C LYS A 36 -3.65 2.02 -7.22
N SER A 37 -4.29 2.08 -6.06
CA SER A 37 -3.81 2.87 -4.92
C SER A 37 -4.02 2.16 -3.58
N VAL A 38 -3.96 0.83 -3.61
CA VAL A 38 -3.99 -0.02 -2.40
C VAL A 38 -2.72 -0.85 -2.35
N PHE A 39 -2.10 -0.87 -1.18
CA PHE A 39 -0.82 -1.53 -0.93
C PHE A 39 -0.90 -2.39 0.33
N GLU A 40 -0.21 -3.52 0.29
CA GLU A 40 -0.07 -4.45 1.40
C GLU A 40 1.36 -4.41 1.90
N CYS A 41 1.59 -3.87 3.10
CA CYS A 41 2.92 -3.70 3.68
C CYS A 41 3.09 -4.67 4.86
N ARG A 42 4.12 -5.51 4.81
CA ARG A 42 4.50 -6.41 5.91
C ARG A 42 5.59 -5.71 6.72
N VAL A 43 5.23 -5.21 7.90
CA VAL A 43 6.10 -4.37 8.73
C VAL A 43 6.07 -4.77 10.21
N ASP A 44 7.10 -4.41 10.96
CA ASP A 44 7.07 -4.36 12.44
C ASP A 44 6.55 -3.00 12.95
N LEU A 45 6.56 -2.78 14.27
CA LEU A 45 6.06 -1.53 14.87
C LEU A 45 6.92 -0.31 14.51
N MET A 46 8.24 -0.47 14.51
CA MET A 46 9.18 0.61 14.18
C MET A 46 9.07 0.99 12.70
N GLN A 47 8.98 -0.01 11.83
CA GLN A 47 8.77 0.16 10.40
C GLN A 47 7.42 0.79 10.09
N LEU A 48 6.36 0.48 10.86
CA LEU A 48 5.06 1.12 10.71
C LEU A 48 5.14 2.63 11.00
N GLU A 49 5.78 3.03 12.09
CA GLU A 49 5.96 4.45 12.43
C GLU A 49 6.78 5.17 11.33
N GLN A 50 7.84 4.53 10.84
CA GLN A 50 8.63 5.07 9.74
C GLN A 50 7.85 5.16 8.43
N LEU A 51 7.02 4.16 8.13
CA LEU A 51 6.16 4.13 6.94
C LEU A 51 5.15 5.27 6.99
N GLU A 52 4.44 5.43 8.11
CA GLU A 52 3.46 6.50 8.32
C GLU A 52 4.10 7.88 8.12
N ARG A 53 5.24 8.14 8.78
CA ARG A 53 5.97 9.41 8.62
C ARG A 53 6.37 9.68 7.16
N ARG A 54 6.85 8.67 6.44
CA ARG A 54 7.25 8.81 5.03
C ARG A 54 6.05 9.04 4.12
N LEU A 55 4.91 8.42 4.40
CA LEU A 55 3.68 8.61 3.62
C LEU A 55 3.10 10.01 3.84
N LEU A 56 3.01 10.48 5.09
CA LEU A 56 2.53 11.83 5.41
C LEU A 56 3.38 12.93 4.74
N ALA A 57 4.67 12.68 4.54
CA ALA A 57 5.56 13.60 3.82
C ALA A 57 5.30 13.68 2.29
N GLU A 58 4.56 12.73 1.71
CA GLU A 58 4.34 12.63 0.25
C GLU A 58 2.91 12.97 -0.19
N ILE A 59 1.95 12.95 0.74
CA ILE A 59 0.55 13.29 0.47
C ILE A 59 0.30 14.79 0.62
N ASP A 60 -0.89 15.21 0.18
CA ASP A 60 -1.45 16.52 0.40
C ASP A 60 -2.68 16.38 1.29
N GLU A 61 -2.57 16.70 2.58
CA GLU A 61 -3.61 16.42 3.58
C GLU A 61 -4.90 17.24 3.39
N GLU A 62 -4.87 18.30 2.58
CA GLU A 62 -6.06 19.09 2.26
C GLU A 62 -6.87 18.48 1.10
N GLU A 63 -6.25 17.64 0.27
CA GLU A 63 -6.81 17.14 -0.99
C GLU A 63 -6.93 15.61 -1.06
N ASP A 64 -6.05 14.90 -0.35
CA ASP A 64 -5.95 13.45 -0.41
C ASP A 64 -6.51 12.78 0.87
N ASN A 65 -6.76 11.47 0.80
CA ASN A 65 -7.15 10.68 1.97
C ASN A 65 -6.30 9.41 2.07
N LEU A 66 -5.58 9.25 3.18
CA LEU A 66 -4.73 8.09 3.45
C LEU A 66 -5.27 7.33 4.66
N ARG A 67 -5.47 6.01 4.52
CA ARG A 67 -5.91 5.15 5.64
C ARG A 67 -5.02 3.93 5.74
N LEU A 68 -4.64 3.61 6.98
CA LEU A 68 -3.85 2.44 7.32
C LEU A 68 -4.70 1.49 8.16
N TYR A 69 -4.90 0.27 7.68
CA TYR A 69 -5.61 -0.77 8.41
C TYR A 69 -4.64 -1.87 8.82
N ARG A 70 -4.60 -2.17 10.12
CA ARG A 70 -3.91 -3.36 10.61
C ARG A 70 -4.81 -4.58 10.45
N LEU A 71 -4.37 -5.54 9.64
CA LEU A 71 -5.01 -6.85 9.57
C LEU A 71 -4.49 -7.75 10.68
N THR A 72 -5.40 -8.49 11.29
CA THR A 72 -5.07 -9.53 12.27
C THR A 72 -4.76 -10.83 11.53
N GLU A 73 -3.97 -11.67 12.16
CA GLU A 73 -3.70 -13.01 11.64
C GLU A 73 -4.84 -13.98 12.01
N PRO A 74 -5.12 -14.99 11.17
CA PRO A 74 -4.43 -15.31 9.92
C PRO A 74 -5.03 -14.55 8.71
N VAL A 75 -4.15 -13.93 7.90
CA VAL A 75 -4.53 -12.95 6.86
C VAL A 75 -5.44 -13.54 5.78
N ASP A 76 -5.18 -14.77 5.38
CA ASP A 76 -5.89 -15.52 4.34
C ASP A 76 -7.38 -15.70 4.65
N LEU A 77 -7.78 -15.69 5.92
CA LEU A 77 -9.19 -15.73 6.30
C LEU A 77 -9.89 -14.37 6.18
N HIS A 78 -9.12 -13.29 6.12
CA HIS A 78 -9.62 -11.91 6.17
C HIS A 78 -9.59 -11.20 4.81
N VAL A 79 -8.88 -11.75 3.82
CA VAL A 79 -8.77 -11.17 2.49
C VAL A 79 -9.55 -12.00 1.48
N ARG A 80 -10.48 -11.37 0.76
CA ARG A 80 -11.14 -11.93 -0.40
C ARG A 80 -10.92 -11.00 -1.58
N GLU A 81 -10.47 -11.56 -2.68
CA GLU A 81 -10.22 -10.81 -3.90
C GLU A 81 -11.05 -11.37 -5.07
N TYR A 82 -11.51 -10.46 -5.93
CA TYR A 82 -12.25 -10.78 -7.13
C TYR A 82 -11.72 -9.92 -8.30
N GLY A 83 -11.53 -10.54 -9.47
CA GLY A 83 -11.12 -9.83 -10.69
C GLY A 83 -9.65 -10.06 -11.09
N LYS A 84 -9.02 -9.05 -11.71
CA LYS A 84 -7.65 -9.15 -12.22
C LYS A 84 -6.64 -8.76 -11.15
N PHE A 85 -5.94 -9.75 -10.62
CA PHE A 85 -4.84 -9.56 -9.67
C PHE A 85 -3.58 -9.05 -10.36
N LYS A 86 -2.85 -8.15 -9.70
CA LYS A 86 -1.60 -7.55 -10.18
C LYS A 86 -0.47 -7.59 -9.14
N ALA A 87 -0.54 -8.46 -8.13
CA ALA A 87 0.57 -8.62 -7.19
C ALA A 87 1.37 -9.90 -7.49
N ILE A 88 2.63 -9.89 -7.06
CA ILE A 88 3.55 -11.02 -7.18
C ILE A 88 3.47 -11.79 -5.88
N ASN A 89 3.11 -13.07 -5.94
CA ASN A 89 3.16 -13.93 -4.76
C ASN A 89 4.62 -14.28 -4.46
N PHE A 90 5.22 -13.64 -3.45
CA PHE A 90 6.61 -13.88 -3.05
C PHE A 90 6.81 -15.18 -2.24
N GLU A 91 5.73 -15.86 -1.83
CA GLU A 91 5.81 -17.16 -1.15
C GLU A 91 5.71 -18.34 -2.13
N GLU A 92 5.32 -18.08 -3.39
CA GLU A 92 5.34 -19.09 -4.44
C GLU A 92 6.72 -19.17 -5.12
N PRO A 93 7.09 -20.35 -5.66
CA PRO A 93 8.30 -20.49 -6.46
C PRO A 93 8.29 -19.50 -7.62
N LEU A 94 9.27 -18.59 -7.64
CA LEU A 94 9.41 -17.59 -8.70
C LEU A 94 9.82 -18.20 -10.06
N ILE A 95 10.28 -19.46 -10.07
CA ILE A 95 10.68 -20.24 -11.24
C ILE A 95 10.32 -21.72 -10.95
N ILE A 96 9.75 -22.42 -11.95
CA ILE A 96 9.53 -23.89 -11.96
C ILE A 96 10.69 -24.54 -12.74
#